data_AF-X0WWK8-F1
#
_entry.id   AF-X0WWK8-F1
#
_cell.length_a   1.000
_cell.length_b   1.000
_cell.length_c   1.000
_cell.angle_alpha   90.00
_cell.angle_beta   90.00
_cell.angle_gamma   90.00
#
_symmetry.space_group_name_H-M   'P 1'
#
loop_
_entity.id
_entity.type
_entity.pdbx_description
1 polymer ?
#
loop_
_entity_poly.entity_id
_entity_poly.type
_entity_poly.pdbx_seq_one_letter_code
_entity_poly.pdbx_strand_id
1 'polypeptide(L)'
;VLKQIRAIIPIRMEQVEIAIKIPSAFTAKGYNVVAQLAQIKKEEWQSDGSWVSVVSLPAGLQMELIDKLNKLTHGRVQTKLIKS
;
A
#
# COMPACT_ATOMS: atom_id res chain seq x y z
N VAL A 1 -14.82 -26.00 1.80
CA VAL A 1 -15.37 -24.63 1.68
C VAL A 1 -14.28 -23.65 2.10
N LEU A 2 -13.59 -23.03 1.13
CA LEU A 2 -12.99 -21.66 1.13
C LEU A 2 -12.10 -21.50 -0.13
N LYS A 3 -12.65 -21.86 -1.30
CA LYS A 3 -12.14 -21.37 -2.59
C LYS A 3 -12.74 -19.97 -2.80
N GLN A 4 -12.03 -19.09 -3.52
CA GLN A 4 -12.58 -18.17 -4.56
C GLN A 4 -12.18 -16.67 -4.58
N ILE A 5 -11.24 -16.15 -3.77
CA ILE A 5 -10.82 -14.73 -3.95
C ILE A 5 -9.29 -14.57 -3.99
N ARG A 6 -8.58 -15.36 -4.81
CA ARG A 6 -7.13 -15.19 -5.01
C ARG A 6 -6.69 -15.17 -6.48
N ALA A 7 -7.62 -15.19 -7.42
CA ALA A 7 -7.30 -15.24 -8.84
C ALA A 7 -8.12 -14.20 -9.60
N ILE A 8 -7.48 -13.59 -10.61
CA ILE A 8 -7.95 -12.51 -11.49
C ILE A 8 -7.55 -11.11 -10.99
N ILE A 9 -6.24 -10.85 -10.88
CA ILE A 9 -5.72 -9.53 -11.30
C ILE A 9 -5.62 -9.63 -12.83
N PRO A 10 -6.47 -8.96 -13.62
CA PRO A 10 -6.39 -9.04 -15.07
C PRO A 10 -5.06 -8.46 -15.53
N ILE A 11 -4.39 -9.18 -16.42
CA ILE A 11 -3.01 -9.00 -16.92
C ILE A 11 -2.84 -7.73 -17.79
N ARG A 12 -3.74 -6.73 -17.68
CA ARG A 12 -3.77 -5.50 -18.49
C ARG A 12 -4.12 -4.21 -17.74
N MET A 13 -4.03 -4.19 -16.41
CA MET A 13 -4.11 -2.93 -15.66
C MET A 13 -2.72 -2.33 -15.54
N GLU A 14 -2.55 -1.09 -16.00
CA GLU A 14 -1.33 -0.30 -15.74
C GLU A 14 -0.96 -0.42 -14.26
N GLN A 15 0.27 -0.92 -14.02
CA GLN A 15 0.81 -1.02 -12.68
C GLN A 15 1.36 0.33 -12.29
N VAL A 16 0.81 0.91 -11.24
CA VAL A 16 1.29 2.17 -10.69
C VAL A 16 2.27 1.90 -9.56
N GLU A 17 3.26 2.77 -9.43
CA GLU A 17 4.19 2.76 -8.30
C GLU A 17 3.88 3.94 -7.37
N ILE A 18 3.70 3.64 -6.09
CA ILE A 18 3.32 4.62 -5.07
C ILE A 18 4.29 4.52 -3.90
N ALA A 19 4.89 5.64 -3.53
CA ALA A 19 5.57 5.83 -2.26
C ALA A 19 4.55 6.11 -1.17
N ILE A 20 4.64 5.37 -0.07
CA ILE A 20 3.78 5.47 1.10
C ILE A 20 4.68 5.73 2.29
N LYS A 21 4.38 6.79 3.04
CA LYS A 21 5.00 7.08 4.32
C LYS A 21 3.96 6.95 5.43
N ILE A 22 4.19 6.00 6.32
CA ILE A 22 3.33 5.72 7.48
C ILE A 22 4.08 6.16 8.74
N PRO A 23 3.50 7.02 9.59
CA PRO A 23 4.12 7.40 10.86
C PRO A 23 4.15 6.22 11.84
N SER A 24 5.13 6.23 12.75
CA SER A 24 5.42 5.15 13.71
C SER A 24 4.22 4.64 14.51
N ALA A 25 3.24 5.50 14.80
CA ALA A 25 2.02 5.14 15.51
C ALA A 25 1.18 4.06 14.79
N PHE A 26 1.33 3.90 13.48
CA PHE A 26 0.47 3.05 12.66
C PHE A 26 1.24 2.06 11.77
N THR A 27 2.57 2.02 11.86
CA THR A 27 3.43 1.20 10.98
C THR A 27 3.12 -0.29 11.04
N ALA A 28 2.91 -0.87 12.23
CA ALA A 28 2.63 -2.31 12.35
C ALA A 28 1.35 -2.74 11.61
N LYS A 29 0.26 -1.97 11.77
CA LYS A 29 -1.01 -2.26 11.10
C LYS A 29 -0.97 -1.86 9.62
N GLY A 30 -0.36 -0.71 9.31
CA GLY A 30 -0.23 -0.18 7.96
C GLY A 30 0.59 -1.09 7.05
N TYR A 31 1.71 -1.61 7.55
CA TYR A 31 2.55 -2.58 6.85
C TYR A 31 1.75 -3.80 6.39
N ASN A 32 0.95 -4.39 7.30
CA ASN A 32 0.18 -5.59 7.00
C ASN A 32 -0.89 -5.31 5.92
N VAL A 33 -1.55 -4.16 5.97
CA VAL A 33 -2.51 -3.74 4.93
C VAL A 33 -1.83 -3.59 3.58
N VAL A 34 -0.67 -2.94 3.55
CA VAL A 34 0.09 -2.74 2.30
C VAL A 34 0.56 -4.08 1.74
N ALA A 35 1.11 -4.96 2.56
CA ALA A 35 1.56 -6.29 2.16
C ALA A 35 0.43 -7.22 1.64
N GLN A 36 -0.82 -6.99 2.06
CA GLN A 36 -1.97 -7.76 1.60
C GLN A 36 -2.55 -7.27 0.25
N LEU A 37 -2.43 -5.97 -0.04
CA LEU A 37 -3.10 -5.33 -1.17
C LEU A 37 -2.16 -4.92 -2.31
N ALA A 38 -0.88 -4.75 -2.01
CA ALA A 38 0.13 -4.28 -2.94
C ALA A 38 1.43 -5.07 -2.80
N GLN A 39 2.24 -5.07 -3.85
CA GLN A 39 3.56 -5.66 -3.81
C GLN A 39 4.57 -4.61 -3.34
N ILE A 40 5.21 -4.86 -2.20
CA ILE A 40 6.28 -4.00 -1.68
C ILE A 40 7.52 -4.18 -2.59
N LYS A 41 7.95 -3.09 -3.23
CA LYS A 41 9.17 -3.04 -4.06
C LYS A 41 10.38 -2.62 -3.25
N LYS A 42 10.19 -1.62 -2.39
CA LYS A 42 11.24 -1.10 -1.51
C LYS A 42 10.61 -0.69 -0.19
N GLU A 43 11.33 -0.89 0.90
CA GLU A 43 10.92 -0.40 2.20
C GLU A 43 12.13 0.13 2.97
N GLU A 44 11.90 1.15 3.77
CA GLU A 44 12.91 1.85 4.54
C GLU A 44 12.29 2.33 5.85
N TRP A 45 12.90 1.91 6.96
CA TRP A 45 12.55 2.39 8.29
C TRP A 45 13.38 3.62 8.59
N GLN A 46 12.70 4.74 8.81
CA GLN A 46 13.33 6.01 9.13
C GLN A 46 13.70 6.05 10.62
N SER A 47 14.70 6.87 10.95
CA SER A 47 15.18 7.03 12.33
C SER A 47 14.14 7.63 13.29
N ASP A 48 13.10 8.27 12.76
CA ASP A 48 11.94 8.78 13.51
C ASP A 48 10.88 7.68 13.80
N GLY A 49 11.15 6.44 13.38
CA GLY A 49 10.24 5.30 13.47
C GLY A 49 9.14 5.29 12.42
N SER A 50 9.12 6.26 11.51
CA SER A 50 8.24 6.21 10.34
C SER A 50 8.73 5.15 9.36
N TRP A 51 7.80 4.57 8.62
CA TRP A 51 8.09 3.58 7.59
C TRP A 51 7.76 4.18 6.24
N VAL A 52 8.73 4.15 5.34
CA VAL A 52 8.58 4.59 3.97
C VAL A 52 8.70 3.37 3.08
N SER A 53 7.72 3.15 2.21
CA SER A 53 7.74 2.04 1.26
C SER A 53 7.30 2.47 -0.11
N VAL A 54 7.96 1.94 -1.13
CA VAL A 54 7.51 2.00 -2.51
C VAL A 54 6.81 0.70 -2.81
N VAL A 55 5.54 0.79 -3.19
CA VAL A 55 4.72 -0.36 -3.56
C VAL A 55 4.23 -0.24 -4.98
N SER A 56 4.08 -1.40 -5.62
CA SER A 56 3.49 -1.53 -6.95
C SER A 56 2.15 -2.25 -6.83
N LEU A 57 1.14 -1.67 -7.45
CA LEU A 57 -0.20 -2.25 -7.50
C LEU A 57 -0.93 -1.85 -8.79
N PRO A 58 -1.94 -2.61 -9.22
CA PRO A 58 -2.82 -2.21 -10.30
C PRO A 58 -3.53 -0.89 -9.97
N ALA A 59 -3.68 0.01 -10.95
CA ALA A 59 -4.40 1.28 -10.78
C ALA A 59 -5.81 1.10 -10.19
N GLY A 60 -6.50 -0.02 -10.49
CA GLY A 60 -7.82 -0.33 -9.92
C GLY A 60 -7.84 -0.57 -8.41
N LEU A 61 -6.71 -0.99 -7.81
CA LEU A 61 -6.57 -1.21 -6.37
C LEU A 61 -6.00 0.02 -5.62
N GLN A 62 -5.53 1.02 -6.35
CA GLN A 62 -4.98 2.26 -5.77
C GLN A 62 -5.97 2.93 -4.82
N MET A 63 -7.23 3.07 -5.24
CA MET A 63 -8.26 3.73 -4.45
C MET A 63 -8.57 2.96 -3.16
N GLU A 64 -8.60 1.62 -3.22
CA GLU A 64 -8.84 0.76 -2.05
C GLU A 64 -7.69 0.83 -1.04
N LEU A 65 -6.44 0.82 -1.52
CA LEU A 65 -5.26 0.96 -0.67
C LEU A 65 -5.28 2.30 0.08
N ILE A 66 -5.57 3.40 -0.63
CA ILE A 66 -5.63 4.75 -0.05
C ILE A 66 -6.76 4.84 0.98
N ASP A 67 -7.96 4.31 0.69
CA ASP A 67 -9.08 4.35 1.64
C ASP A 67 -8.77 3.56 2.92
N LYS A 68 -8.21 2.34 2.81
CA LYS A 68 -7.81 1.55 3.98
C LYS A 68 -6.71 2.22 4.78
N LEU A 69 -5.69 2.80 4.13
CA LEU A 69 -4.63 3.52 4.81
C LEU A 69 -5.14 4.79 5.48
N ASN A 70 -6.06 5.52 4.85
CA ASN A 70 -6.69 6.69 5.44
C ASN A 70 -7.53 6.33 6.66
N LYS A 71 -8.34 5.27 6.60
CA LYS A 71 -9.10 4.76 7.75
C LYS A 71 -8.20 4.35 8.91
N LEU A 72 -7.08 3.70 8.61
CA LEU A 72 -6.15 3.20 9.61
C LEU A 72 -5.34 4.32 10.27
N THR A 73 -4.88 5.29 9.47
CA THR A 73 -4.02 6.39 9.94
C THR A 73 -4.79 7.67 10.27
N HIS A 74 -6.12 7.66 10.17
CA HIS A 74 -6.98 8.85 10.25
C HIS A 74 -6.50 9.98 9.32
N GLY A 75 -6.12 9.64 8.08
CA GLY A 75 -5.62 10.59 7.08
C GLY A 75 -4.21 11.12 7.31
N ARG A 76 -3.45 10.55 8.26
CA ARG A 76 -2.04 10.94 8.52
C ARG A 76 -1.02 10.22 7.64
N VAL A 77 -1.47 9.32 6.77
CA VAL A 77 -0.62 8.67 5.76
C VAL A 77 -0.24 9.68 4.68
N GLN A 78 1.03 9.67 4.26
CA GLN A 78 1.46 10.39 3.08
C GLN A 78 1.63 9.41 1.93
N THR A 79 0.98 9.66 0.81
CA THR A 79 1.14 8.86 -0.42
C THR A 79 1.64 9.76 -1.54
N LYS A 80 2.55 9.25 -2.36
CA LYS A 80 3.13 9.95 -3.50
C LYS A 80 3.21 9.00 -4.68
N LEU A 81 2.53 9.33 -5.77
CA LEU A 81 2.61 8.58 -7.01
C LEU A 81 4.01 8.81 -7.64
N ILE A 82 4.73 7.74 -7.95
CA ILE A 82 6.06 7.79 -8.56
C ILE A 82 5.97 7.56 -10.07
N LYS A 83 5.16 6.60 -10.50
CA LYS A 83 5.01 6.21 -11.91
C LYS A 83 3.59 5.72 -12.22
N SER A 84 3.11 6.09 -13.40
CA SER A 84 1.93 5.56 -14.10
C SER A 84 2.38 4.73 -15.29
#